data_AF-A0A9W6SPW9-F1
#
_entry.id   AF-A0A9W6SPW9-F1
#
_cell.length_a   1.000
_cell.length_b   1.000
_cell.length_c   1.000
_cell.angle_alpha   90.00
_cell.angle_beta   90.00
_cell.angle_gamma   90.00
#
_symmetry.space_group_name_H-M   'P 1'
#
loop_
_entity.id
_entity.type
_entity.pdbx_description
1 polymer ?
#
loop_
_entity_poly.entity_id
_entity_poly.type
_entity_poly.pdbx_seq_one_letter_code
_entity_poly.pdbx_strand_id
1 'polypeptide(L)'
;MPKGYVLPDPAVFGPVTVEPGATSDDLSLTATNKLKPGVVRLLKKSTDGKVLAGAVFRLWRETNGRSGLQMDADTPVGEECVTDAQGRCDFGSVSAGTYYLEEVAAPDGYLTPDPGVSGPYEVGGVHGDVEVTRTNQRRPELPPTGPGMPVLSLLAIGLTLVGGGLVLRRARRRS
;
A
#
# COMPACT_ATOMS: atom_id res chain seq x y z
N MET A 1 -13.99 -8.96 -23.28
CA MET A 1 -13.61 -9.08 -21.84
C MET A 1 -13.41 -7.69 -21.28
N PRO A 2 -14.14 -7.24 -20.26
CA PRO A 2 -13.75 -6.04 -19.53
C PRO A 2 -12.38 -6.27 -18.88
N LYS A 3 -11.47 -5.30 -19.02
CA LYS A 3 -10.14 -5.35 -18.37
C LYS A 3 -10.34 -5.50 -16.85
N GLY A 4 -9.59 -6.41 -16.21
CA GLY A 4 -9.54 -6.55 -14.75
C GLY A 4 -10.43 -7.61 -14.08
N TYR A 5 -11.11 -8.46 -14.86
CA TYR A 5 -12.08 -9.43 -14.34
C TYR A 5 -11.73 -10.90 -14.66
N VAL A 6 -12.16 -11.85 -13.82
CA VAL A 6 -11.99 -13.31 -13.96
C VAL A 6 -13.27 -13.93 -14.52
N LEU A 7 -13.16 -14.75 -15.58
CA LEU A 7 -14.31 -15.45 -16.14
C LEU A 7 -14.84 -16.51 -15.14
N PRO A 8 -16.17 -16.63 -14.93
CA PRO A 8 -16.72 -17.78 -14.20
C PRO A 8 -16.39 -19.09 -14.91
N ASP A 9 -16.16 -20.17 -14.15
CA ASP A 9 -15.84 -21.52 -14.64
C ASP A 9 -16.86 -22.55 -14.07
N PRO A 10 -17.64 -23.25 -14.92
CA PRO A 10 -17.66 -23.16 -16.38
C PRO A 10 -18.24 -21.83 -16.86
N ALA A 11 -17.67 -21.28 -17.94
CA ALA A 11 -18.17 -20.09 -18.63
C ALA A 11 -19.42 -20.40 -19.47
N VAL A 12 -20.29 -21.27 -18.95
CA VAL A 12 -21.47 -21.78 -19.61
C VAL A 12 -22.65 -21.47 -18.70
N PHE A 13 -23.49 -20.53 -19.14
CA PHE A 13 -24.86 -20.49 -18.66
C PHE A 13 -25.49 -21.76 -19.24
N GLY A 14 -25.90 -22.70 -18.39
CA GLY A 14 -26.43 -24.01 -18.79
C GLY A 14 -27.60 -23.92 -19.79
N PRO A 15 -28.19 -25.04 -20.22
CA PRO A 15 -29.29 -25.00 -21.19
C PRO A 15 -30.43 -24.13 -20.66
N VAL A 16 -30.71 -23.03 -21.36
CA VAL A 16 -31.87 -22.19 -21.08
C VAL A 16 -33.09 -22.92 -21.66
N THR A 17 -33.97 -23.42 -20.79
CA THR A 17 -35.25 -23.99 -21.21
C THR A 17 -36.27 -22.85 -21.20
N VAL A 18 -36.80 -22.51 -22.38
CA VAL A 18 -37.84 -21.49 -22.53
C VAL A 18 -39.19 -22.19 -22.52
N GLU A 19 -40.03 -21.87 -21.53
CA GLU A 19 -41.40 -22.38 -21.50
C GLU A 19 -42.27 -21.68 -22.55
N PRO A 20 -43.20 -22.38 -23.22
CA PRO A 20 -44.15 -21.75 -24.13
C PRO A 20 -44.96 -20.66 -23.40
N GLY A 21 -44.82 -19.41 -23.84
CA GLY A 21 -45.47 -18.25 -23.21
C GLY A 21 -44.53 -17.36 -22.39
N ALA A 22 -43.27 -17.74 -22.20
CA ALA A 22 -42.25 -16.88 -21.63
C ALA A 22 -42.01 -15.65 -22.52
N THR A 23 -42.01 -14.48 -21.90
CA THR A 23 -41.67 -13.19 -22.51
C THR A 23 -40.21 -12.85 -22.22
N SER A 24 -39.65 -11.84 -22.90
CA SER A 24 -38.27 -11.40 -22.64
C SER A 24 -38.03 -10.96 -21.19
N ASP A 25 -39.10 -10.59 -20.47
CA ASP A 25 -39.06 -10.11 -19.09
C ASP A 25 -38.94 -11.26 -18.07
N ASP A 26 -39.27 -12.50 -18.47
CA ASP A 26 -39.22 -13.70 -17.63
C ASP A 26 -37.82 -14.34 -17.56
N LEU A 27 -36.88 -13.85 -18.35
CA LEU A 27 -35.52 -14.37 -18.48
C LEU A 27 -34.49 -13.41 -17.86
N SER A 28 -34.11 -13.66 -16.60
CA SER A 28 -32.98 -12.99 -15.97
C SER A 28 -31.80 -13.95 -15.80
N LEU A 29 -30.71 -13.70 -16.52
CA LEU A 29 -29.42 -14.37 -16.33
C LEU A 29 -28.49 -13.41 -15.61
N THR A 30 -28.11 -13.76 -14.38
CA THR A 30 -27.11 -12.99 -13.62
C THR A 30 -25.75 -13.65 -13.76
N ALA A 31 -24.78 -12.87 -14.23
CA ALA A 31 -23.38 -13.27 -14.30
C ALA A 31 -22.59 -12.49 -13.24
N THR A 32 -22.16 -13.16 -12.16
CA THR A 32 -21.31 -12.52 -11.16
C THR A 32 -19.86 -12.58 -11.61
N ASN A 33 -19.29 -11.43 -11.93
CA ASN A 33 -17.89 -11.32 -12.33
C ASN A 33 -17.01 -10.96 -11.13
N LYS A 34 -15.92 -11.71 -10.89
CA LYS A 34 -14.97 -11.44 -9.80
C LYS A 34 -13.77 -10.65 -10.31
N LEU A 35 -13.32 -9.65 -9.55
CA LEU A 35 -12.09 -8.94 -9.89
C LEU A 35 -10.87 -9.86 -9.75
N LYS A 36 -9.90 -9.67 -10.64
CA LYS A 36 -8.61 -10.38 -10.55
C LYS A 36 -7.87 -9.97 -9.26
N PRO A 37 -7.26 -10.90 -8.51
CA PRO A 37 -6.34 -10.53 -7.44
C PRO A 37 -5.09 -9.84 -8.01
N GLY A 38 -4.30 -9.22 -7.15
CA GLY A 38 -3.00 -8.63 -7.49
C GLY A 38 -1.93 -9.00 -6.47
N VAL A 39 -0.68 -8.65 -6.74
CA VAL A 39 0.46 -8.88 -5.82
C VAL A 39 0.99 -7.55 -5.28
N VAL A 40 1.41 -7.53 -4.01
CA VAL A 40 2.08 -6.38 -3.38
C VAL A 40 3.53 -6.72 -3.07
N ARG A 41 4.46 -5.98 -3.66
CA ARG A 41 5.90 -6.12 -3.45
C ARG A 41 6.48 -4.83 -2.90
N LEU A 42 7.46 -4.95 -2.01
CA LEU A 42 8.16 -3.82 -1.42
C LEU A 42 9.66 -3.91 -1.67
N LEU A 43 10.26 -2.76 -1.97
CA LEU A 43 11.69 -2.52 -2.02
C LEU A 43 12.08 -1.48 -0.97
N LYS A 44 12.94 -1.86 -0.03
CA LYS A 44 13.44 -1.00 1.02
C LYS A 44 14.81 -0.46 0.67
N LYS A 45 14.93 0.86 0.78
CA LYS A 45 16.19 1.58 0.61
C LYS A 45 16.46 2.51 1.78
N SER A 46 17.65 3.06 1.81
CA SER A 46 17.97 4.27 2.55
C SER A 46 17.84 5.50 1.64
N THR A 47 17.88 6.69 2.23
CA THR A 47 17.75 7.97 1.51
C THR A 47 18.87 8.22 0.50
N ASP A 48 20.03 7.58 0.67
CA ASP A 48 21.18 7.56 -0.27
C ASP A 48 21.09 6.45 -1.33
N GLY A 49 20.01 5.65 -1.34
CA GLY A 49 19.70 4.68 -2.39
C GLY A 49 20.21 3.25 -2.15
N LYS A 50 20.91 2.98 -1.04
CA LYS A 50 21.34 1.61 -0.67
C LYS A 50 20.12 0.75 -0.28
N VAL A 51 20.07 -0.50 -0.72
CA VAL A 51 19.03 -1.46 -0.29
C VAL A 51 19.21 -1.89 1.17
N LEU A 52 18.10 -2.07 1.90
CA LEU A 52 18.13 -2.37 3.33
C LEU A 52 17.39 -3.67 3.68
N ALA A 53 18.12 -4.60 4.29
CA ALA A 53 17.57 -5.80 4.90
C ALA A 53 17.05 -5.53 6.32
N GLY A 54 16.12 -6.36 6.80
CA GLY A 54 15.67 -6.37 8.19
C GLY A 54 14.62 -5.31 8.55
N ALA A 55 14.06 -4.59 7.58
CA ALA A 55 12.86 -3.79 7.85
C ALA A 55 11.65 -4.72 7.98
N VAL A 56 10.76 -4.45 8.93
CA VAL A 56 9.55 -5.26 9.16
C VAL A 56 8.33 -4.44 8.74
N PHE A 57 7.51 -5.01 7.87
CA PHE A 57 6.30 -4.38 7.34
C PHE A 57 5.05 -5.20 7.62
N ARG A 58 3.93 -4.50 7.86
CA ARG A 58 2.59 -5.08 7.87
C ARG A 58 1.73 -4.47 6.77
N LEU A 59 0.99 -5.32 6.06
CA LEU A 59 0.00 -4.90 5.08
C LEU A 59 -1.38 -4.83 5.74
N TRP A 60 -2.11 -3.75 5.46
CA TRP A 60 -3.45 -3.51 5.96
C TRP A 60 -4.41 -3.30 4.81
N ARG A 61 -5.62 -3.85 4.92
CA ARG A 61 -6.71 -3.64 3.97
C ARG A 61 -7.68 -2.62 4.54
N GLU A 62 -8.01 -1.62 3.73
CA GLU A 62 -9.09 -0.67 4.03
C GLU A 62 -10.43 -1.40 4.00
N THR A 63 -11.23 -1.26 5.06
CA THR A 63 -12.49 -2.04 5.19
C THR A 63 -13.71 -1.23 5.59
N ASN A 64 -13.56 0.07 5.86
CA ASN A 64 -14.62 0.92 6.37
C ASN A 64 -14.93 2.14 5.46
N GLY A 65 -14.13 2.36 4.42
CA GLY A 65 -14.32 3.41 3.41
C GLY A 65 -13.83 4.79 3.83
N ARG A 66 -13.08 4.92 4.93
CA ARG A 66 -12.43 6.17 5.33
C ARG A 66 -11.00 6.20 4.78
N SER A 67 -10.44 7.40 4.69
CA SER A 67 -9.09 7.59 4.17
C SER A 67 -8.06 7.57 5.29
N GLY A 68 -6.95 6.88 5.05
CA GLY A 68 -5.82 6.72 5.97
C GLY A 68 -5.88 5.38 6.67
N LEU A 69 -4.77 4.88 7.21
CA LEU A 69 -4.81 3.64 7.99
C LEU A 69 -5.48 3.90 9.35
N GLN A 70 -6.46 3.08 9.71
CA GLN A 70 -7.12 3.10 11.01
C GLN A 70 -6.94 1.72 11.66
N MET A 71 -5.91 1.56 12.51
CA MET A 71 -5.50 0.25 13.05
C MET A 71 -6.58 -0.45 13.90
N ASP A 72 -7.57 0.29 14.40
CA ASP A 72 -8.71 -0.20 15.16
C ASP A 72 -9.90 -0.64 14.29
N ALA A 73 -9.88 -0.32 12.99
CA ALA A 73 -10.98 -0.58 12.08
C ALA A 73 -10.56 -1.35 10.81
N ASP A 74 -9.33 -1.15 10.33
CA ASP A 74 -8.79 -1.83 9.17
C ASP A 74 -8.22 -3.21 9.50
N THR A 75 -8.17 -4.07 8.50
CA THR A 75 -7.82 -5.48 8.70
C THR A 75 -6.38 -5.76 8.30
N PRO A 76 -5.52 -6.31 9.18
CA PRO A 76 -4.18 -6.75 8.80
C PRO A 76 -4.27 -7.97 7.88
N VAL A 77 -3.36 -8.06 6.91
CA VAL A 77 -3.36 -9.09 5.87
C VAL A 77 -2.09 -9.92 5.96
N GLY A 78 -2.26 -11.22 6.21
CA GLY A 78 -1.14 -12.15 6.31
C GLY A 78 -0.22 -11.87 7.50
N GLU A 79 1.01 -12.38 7.41
CA GLU A 79 2.06 -12.16 8.41
C GLU A 79 2.86 -10.88 8.11
N GLU A 80 3.64 -10.44 9.10
CA GLU A 80 4.63 -9.39 8.88
C GLU A 80 5.69 -9.86 7.88
N CYS A 81 6.13 -8.95 7.01
CA CYS A 81 7.08 -9.24 5.95
C CYS A 81 8.41 -8.55 6.24
N VAL A 82 9.49 -9.33 6.31
CA VAL A 82 10.84 -8.83 6.60
C VAL A 82 11.62 -8.68 5.30
N THR A 83 12.32 -7.55 5.13
CA THR A 83 13.11 -7.31 3.92
C THR A 83 14.38 -8.14 3.89
N ASP A 84 14.62 -8.80 2.75
CA ASP A 84 15.78 -9.65 2.51
C ASP A 84 17.07 -8.84 2.24
N ALA A 85 18.17 -9.54 1.93
CA ALA A 85 19.47 -8.95 1.62
C ALA A 85 19.45 -8.00 0.40
N GLN A 86 18.45 -8.13 -0.48
CA GLN A 86 18.22 -7.27 -1.63
C GLN A 86 17.23 -6.14 -1.31
N GLY A 87 16.82 -6.02 -0.05
CA GLY A 87 15.83 -5.08 0.44
C GLY A 87 14.41 -5.40 0.01
N ARG A 88 14.12 -6.61 -0.45
CA ARG A 88 12.81 -6.98 -0.99
C ARG A 88 11.98 -7.72 0.04
N CYS A 89 10.67 -7.51 0.00
CA CYS A 89 9.70 -8.36 0.69
C CYS A 89 8.42 -8.47 -0.16
N ASP A 90 7.77 -9.63 -0.16
CA ASP A 90 6.60 -9.94 -1.01
C ASP A 90 5.45 -10.42 -0.12
N PHE A 91 4.30 -9.73 -0.18
CA PHE A 91 3.09 -10.08 0.58
C PHE A 91 2.23 -11.13 -0.13
N GLY A 92 2.65 -11.59 -1.30
CA GLY A 92 1.94 -12.54 -2.12
C GLY A 92 0.70 -11.96 -2.79
N SER A 93 -0.15 -12.87 -3.26
CA SER A 93 -1.39 -12.50 -3.94
C SER A 93 -2.48 -12.12 -2.93
N VAL A 94 -3.08 -10.95 -3.12
CA VAL A 94 -4.17 -10.43 -2.32
C VAL A 94 -5.40 -10.14 -3.18
N SER A 95 -6.58 -10.18 -2.56
CA SER A 95 -7.83 -9.82 -3.23
C SER A 95 -7.79 -8.39 -3.77
N ALA A 96 -8.55 -8.09 -4.82
CA ALA A 96 -8.64 -6.71 -5.29
C ALA A 96 -9.19 -5.77 -4.18
N GLY A 97 -8.61 -4.58 -4.07
CA GLY A 97 -9.01 -3.57 -3.10
C GLY A 97 -7.92 -2.56 -2.76
N THR A 98 -8.19 -1.76 -1.73
CA THR A 98 -7.34 -0.68 -1.25
C THR A 98 -6.53 -1.11 -0.02
N TYR A 99 -5.23 -0.79 -0.02
CA TYR A 99 -4.29 -1.25 1.02
C TYR A 99 -3.38 -0.13 1.54
N TYR A 100 -2.88 -0.31 2.76
CA TYR A 100 -1.85 0.50 3.40
C TYR A 100 -0.67 -0.38 3.83
N LEU A 101 0.53 0.19 3.81
CA LEU A 101 1.74 -0.43 4.33
C LEU A 101 2.18 0.31 5.58
N GLU A 102 2.44 -0.43 6.65
CA GLU A 102 3.01 0.06 7.89
C GLU A 102 4.41 -0.51 8.07
N GLU A 103 5.41 0.36 8.28
CA GLU A 103 6.75 -0.02 8.72
C GLU A 103 6.75 -0.18 10.25
N VAL A 104 6.61 -1.43 10.70
CA VAL A 104 6.55 -1.80 12.11
C VAL A 104 7.91 -1.63 12.79
N ALA A 105 8.99 -1.97 12.09
CA ALA A 105 10.35 -1.79 12.57
C ALA A 105 11.31 -1.38 11.46
N ALA A 106 12.11 -0.34 11.72
CA ALA A 106 13.20 0.06 10.84
C ALA A 106 14.37 -0.92 10.91
N PRO A 107 15.18 -1.04 9.84
CA PRO A 107 16.46 -1.74 9.86
C PRO A 107 17.41 -1.18 10.92
N ASP A 108 18.32 -2.04 11.40
CA ASP A 108 19.36 -1.66 12.34
C ASP A 108 20.18 -0.46 11.85
N GLY A 109 20.38 0.52 12.74
CA GLY A 109 21.11 1.75 12.43
C GLY A 109 20.32 2.80 11.64
N TYR A 110 19.02 2.59 11.41
CA TYR A 110 18.14 3.55 10.76
C TYR A 110 17.09 4.11 11.74
N LEU A 111 16.51 5.25 11.37
CA LEU A 111 15.36 5.84 12.05
C LEU A 111 14.07 5.23 11.53
N THR A 112 13.13 4.94 12.43
CA THR A 112 11.74 4.63 12.07
C THR A 112 11.09 5.87 11.45
N PRO A 113 10.47 5.77 10.27
CA PRO A 113 9.76 6.91 9.68
C PRO A 113 8.58 7.36 10.55
N ASP A 114 8.30 8.65 10.55
CA ASP A 114 7.09 9.24 11.12
C ASP A 114 6.42 10.16 10.07
N PRO A 115 5.26 9.77 9.50
CA PRO A 115 4.53 8.53 9.79
C PRO A 115 5.19 7.28 9.16
N GLY A 116 5.13 6.16 9.88
CA GLY A 116 5.57 4.83 9.42
C GLY A 116 4.66 4.20 8.35
N VAL A 117 3.61 4.91 7.92
CA VAL A 117 2.55 4.39 7.05
C VAL A 117 2.65 4.99 5.65
N SER A 118 2.27 4.23 4.62
CA SER A 118 2.02 4.73 3.27
C SER A 118 0.85 4.05 2.58
N GLY A 119 0.34 4.71 1.54
CA GLY A 119 -0.86 4.33 0.80
C GLY A 119 -1.82 5.52 0.67
N PRO A 120 -3.04 5.30 0.16
CA PRO A 120 -3.58 4.01 -0.24
C PRO A 120 -2.93 3.43 -1.51
N TYR A 121 -2.93 2.11 -1.63
CA TYR A 121 -2.54 1.36 -2.82
C TYR A 121 -3.73 0.57 -3.35
N GLU A 122 -4.14 0.85 -4.58
CA GLU A 122 -5.17 0.07 -5.27
C GLU A 122 -4.53 -1.15 -5.94
N VAL A 123 -4.94 -2.35 -5.52
CA VAL A 123 -4.35 -3.64 -5.94
C VAL A 123 -5.43 -4.49 -6.63
N GLY A 124 -5.02 -5.25 -7.64
CA GLY A 124 -5.88 -6.16 -8.38
C GLY A 124 -6.85 -5.43 -9.33
N GLY A 125 -7.81 -6.17 -9.87
CA GLY A 125 -8.79 -5.64 -10.81
C GLY A 125 -8.13 -4.99 -12.03
N VAL A 126 -8.47 -3.73 -12.29
CA VAL A 126 -7.87 -2.91 -13.35
C VAL A 126 -6.49 -2.37 -13.01
N HIS A 127 -6.14 -2.31 -11.71
CA HIS A 127 -4.87 -1.78 -11.19
C HIS A 127 -3.75 -2.81 -11.28
N GLY A 128 -4.05 -4.08 -11.04
CA GLY A 128 -3.08 -5.17 -11.14
C GLY A 128 -2.11 -5.22 -9.96
N ASP A 129 -0.86 -5.60 -10.22
CA ASP A 129 0.18 -5.70 -9.21
C ASP A 129 0.74 -4.33 -8.81
N VAL A 130 1.22 -4.21 -7.58
CA VAL A 130 1.84 -2.99 -7.03
C VAL A 130 3.25 -3.30 -6.53
N GLU A 131 4.20 -2.45 -6.89
CA GLU A 131 5.57 -2.43 -6.34
C GLU A 131 5.82 -1.09 -5.64
N VAL A 132 6.18 -1.13 -4.37
CA VAL A 132 6.34 0.05 -3.50
C VAL A 132 7.80 0.19 -3.08
N THR A 133 8.37 1.39 -3.19
CA THR A 133 9.68 1.70 -2.59
C THR A 133 9.54 2.54 -1.33
N ARG A 134 10.16 2.10 -0.23
CA ARG A 134 10.22 2.83 1.06
C ARG A 134 11.66 3.19 1.42
N THR A 135 11.87 4.33 2.05
CA THR A 135 13.21 4.84 2.42
C THR A 135 13.32 5.12 3.92
N ASN A 136 14.48 4.80 4.54
CA ASN A 136 14.81 5.30 5.88
C ASN A 136 16.08 6.14 5.88
N GLN A 137 16.11 7.10 6.79
CA GLN A 137 17.32 7.87 7.07
C GLN A 137 18.21 7.11 8.05
N ARG A 138 19.51 7.08 7.79
CA ARG A 138 20.50 6.51 8.73
C ARG A 138 20.47 7.31 10.02
N ARG A 139 20.51 6.64 11.16
CA ARG A 139 20.63 7.28 12.47
C ARG A 139 21.94 8.08 12.50
N PRO A 140 21.91 9.39 12.85
CA PRO A 140 23.13 10.16 12.99
C PRO A 140 24.02 9.55 14.08
N GLU A 141 25.30 9.38 13.77
CA GLU A 141 26.30 9.11 14.80
C GLU A 141 26.69 10.44 15.43
N LEU A 142 26.64 10.53 16.76
CA LEU A 142 27.17 11.70 17.45
C LEU A 142 28.70 11.68 17.31
N PRO A 143 29.34 12.82 17.02
CA PRO A 143 30.79 12.89 17.08
C PRO A 143 31.24 12.52 18.50
N PRO A 144 32.36 11.80 18.67
CA PRO A 144 32.92 11.56 19.99
C PRO A 144 33.25 12.92 20.61
N THR A 145 32.51 13.32 21.65
CA THR A 145 32.90 14.47 22.45
C THR A 145 34.20 14.13 23.16
N GLY A 146 35.21 14.99 23.05
CA GLY A 146 36.49 14.81 23.71
C GLY A 146 36.35 14.56 25.22
N PRO A 147 37.39 14.02 25.89
CA PRO A 147 37.32 13.66 27.30
C PRO A 147 36.92 14.87 28.15
N GLY A 148 35.69 14.88 28.68
CA GLY A 148 35.24 15.86 29.66
C GLY A 148 33.83 16.44 29.48
N MET A 149 33.13 16.25 28.36
CA MET A 149 31.72 16.70 28.27
C MET A 149 30.75 15.60 28.73
N PRO A 150 29.88 15.86 29.73
CA PRO A 150 28.79 14.95 30.04
C PRO A 150 27.86 14.87 28.82
N VAL A 151 27.50 13.63 28.43
CA VAL A 151 26.66 13.34 27.27
C VAL A 151 25.22 13.81 27.57
N LEU A 152 24.95 15.11 27.43
CA LEU A 152 23.59 15.62 27.60
C LEU A 152 22.79 15.22 26.35
N SER A 153 22.03 14.14 26.47
CA SER A 153 21.22 13.56 25.40
C SER A 153 20.06 14.49 25.02
N LEU A 154 20.32 15.52 24.20
CA LEU A 154 19.27 16.33 23.61
C LEU A 154 18.81 15.67 22.31
N LEU A 155 17.73 14.90 22.41
CA LEU A 155 16.88 14.53 21.28
C LEU A 155 16.32 15.82 20.66
N ALA A 156 17.06 16.42 19.74
CA ALA A 156 16.52 17.48 18.89
C ALA A 156 15.72 16.82 17.76
N ILE A 157 14.41 16.67 17.98
CA ILE A 157 13.44 16.50 16.90
C ILE A 157 13.45 17.82 16.12
N GLY A 158 14.15 17.82 14.98
CA GLY A 158 14.21 18.94 14.04
C GLY A 158 13.92 18.44 12.64
N LEU A 159 12.63 18.25 12.32
CA LEU A 159 12.16 17.96 10.98
C LEU A 159 11.92 19.29 10.24
N THR A 160 12.78 19.63 9.27
CA THR A 160 12.50 20.68 8.28
C THR A 160 12.68 20.15 6.85
N LEU A 161 11.51 19.83 6.25
CA LEU A 161 10.99 20.12 4.89
C LEU A 161 11.91 20.12 3.65
N VAL A 162 11.43 19.51 2.55
CA VAL A 162 10.98 20.20 1.29
C VAL A 162 10.50 19.22 0.20
N GLY A 163 9.35 19.56 -0.41
CA GLY A 163 9.02 19.36 -1.85
C GLY A 163 7.67 18.68 -2.09
N GLY A 164 6.68 19.23 -2.80
CA GLY A 164 6.51 20.45 -3.58
C GLY A 164 5.22 20.34 -4.42
N GLY A 165 4.47 21.44 -4.63
CA GLY A 165 3.23 21.41 -5.42
C GLY A 165 2.54 22.77 -5.54
N LEU A 166 3.10 23.65 -6.38
CA LEU A 166 2.54 24.93 -6.80
C LEU A 166 1.25 24.74 -7.62
N VAL A 167 0.14 25.39 -7.24
CA VAL A 167 -0.98 25.65 -8.17
C VAL A 167 -1.47 27.09 -8.00
N LEU A 168 -1.21 27.90 -9.03
CA LEU A 168 -1.86 29.19 -9.24
C LEU A 168 -3.31 28.98 -9.67
N ARG A 169 -4.28 29.66 -9.04
CA ARG A 169 -5.60 29.87 -9.62
C ARG A 169 -5.99 31.34 -9.61
N ARG A 170 -6.13 31.88 -10.82
CA ARG A 170 -6.55 33.24 -11.15
C ARG A 170 -8.08 33.28 -11.10
N ALA A 171 -8.67 34.06 -10.19
CA ALA A 171 -10.11 34.28 -10.15
C ALA A 171 -10.49 35.39 -11.15
N ARG A 172 -11.35 35.07 -12.14
CA ARG A 172 -12.09 36.06 -12.91
C ARG A 172 -13.40 36.37 -12.16
N ARG A 173 -13.59 37.62 -11.74
CA ARG A 173 -14.92 38.14 -11.37
C ARG A 173 -15.63 38.57 -12.65
N ARG A 174 -16.85 38.08 -12.89
CA ARG A 174 -17.81 38.72 -13.79
C ARG A 174 -18.76 39.54 -12.93
N SER A 175 -18.86 40.83 -13.23
CA SER A 175 -19.97 41.70 -12.86
C SER A 175 -21.21 41.34 -13.66
#